data_AF-A0A448XSN8-F1
#
_entry.id   AF-A0A448XSN8-F1
#
_cell.length_a   1.000
_cell.length_b   1.000
_cell.length_c   1.000
_cell.angle_alpha   90.00
_cell.angle_beta   90.00
_cell.angle_gamma   90.00
#
_symmetry.space_group_name_H-M   'P 1'
#
loop_
_entity.id
_entity.type
_entity.pdbx_description
1 polymer ?
#
loop_
_entity_poly.entity_id
_entity_poly.type
_entity_poly.pdbx_seq_one_letter_code
_entity_poly.pdbx_strand_id
1 'polypeptide(L)'
;MEESGHTYAGIRFLRGNCGVAVVRSGEAMERGLRDCCRSIRIGKILIQTAEEADQTEARVFYAKLPPNIESRKILLMYPILGELLSFLFHFNYTYSLFLSQTYFL
;
A
#
# COMPACT_ATOMS: atom_id res chain seq x y z
N MET A 1 21.53 2.48 25.96
CA MET A 1 21.85 2.39 27.40
C MET A 1 22.26 0.94 27.60
N GLU A 2 23.56 0.68 27.54
CA GLU A 2 24.13 -0.67 27.62
C GLU A 2 24.65 -0.90 29.04
N GLU A 3 24.22 -1.99 29.66
CA GLU A 3 24.88 -2.60 30.83
C GLU A 3 25.24 -4.05 30.48
N SER A 4 26.27 -4.20 29.64
CA SER A 4 27.16 -5.37 29.49
C SER A 4 28.03 -5.09 28.27
N GLY A 5 29.35 -5.23 28.40
CA GLY A 5 30.34 -4.85 27.38
C GLY A 5 30.37 -5.73 26.12
N HIS A 6 29.22 -6.24 25.68
CA HIS A 6 29.07 -7.06 24.49
C HIS A 6 28.36 -6.25 23.39
N THR A 7 29.05 -6.07 22.26
CA THR A 7 28.48 -5.42 21.08
C THR A 7 27.38 -6.30 20.49
N TYR A 8 26.13 -5.87 20.63
CA TYR A 8 24.98 -6.51 19.97
C TYR A 8 24.82 -5.96 18.55
N ALA A 9 24.91 -6.83 17.54
CA ALA A 9 24.59 -6.49 16.16
C ALA A 9 23.07 -6.34 16.00
N GLY A 10 22.56 -5.14 16.25
CA GLY A 10 21.15 -4.83 16.12
C GLY A 10 20.65 -4.86 14.67
N ILE A 11 19.35 -5.12 14.51
CA ILE A 11 18.66 -4.97 13.22
C ILE A 11 18.14 -3.54 13.05
N ARG A 12 18.16 -3.03 11.82
CA ARG A 12 17.64 -1.70 11.48
C ARG A 12 16.57 -1.81 10.42
N PHE A 13 15.48 -1.06 10.60
CA PHE A 13 14.47 -0.91 9.57
C PHE A 13 15.03 -0.30 8.28
N LEU A 14 14.66 -0.90 7.15
CA LEU A 14 14.92 -0.36 5.82
C LEU A 14 14.26 1.01 5.67
N ARG A 15 15.02 1.97 5.17
CA ARG A 15 14.50 3.31 4.86
C ARG A 15 13.74 3.29 3.55
N GLY A 16 12.75 4.17 3.44
CA GLY A 16 12.03 4.40 2.19
C GLY A 16 10.71 3.66 2.06
N ASN A 17 10.27 2.94 3.09
CA ASN A 17 8.99 2.25 3.09
C ASN A 17 7.82 3.25 3.03
N CYS A 18 6.73 2.82 2.40
CA CYS A 18 5.46 3.53 2.43
C CYS A 18 4.32 2.55 2.72
N GLY A 19 3.29 3.04 3.41
CA GLY A 19 2.04 2.31 3.58
C GLY A 19 1.06 2.72 2.49
N VAL A 20 0.19 1.81 2.07
CA VAL A 20 -0.97 2.13 1.23
C VAL A 20 -2.20 1.53 1.90
N ALA A 21 -3.14 2.38 2.30
CA ALA A 21 -4.41 1.95 2.89
C ALA A 21 -5.49 1.86 1.82
N VAL A 22 -6.22 0.76 1.82
CA VAL A 22 -7.44 0.63 1.02
C VAL A 22 -8.63 1.15 1.83
N VAL A 23 -9.19 2.28 1.40
CA VAL A 23 -10.33 2.94 2.03
C VAL A 23 -11.59 2.12 1.77
N ARG A 24 -12.48 1.91 2.74
CA ARG A 24 -12.53 2.53 4.10
C ARG A 24 -11.84 1.68 5.17
N SER A 25 -11.91 0.35 5.06
CA SER A 25 -11.54 -0.59 6.13
C SER A 25 -10.04 -0.61 6.45
N GLY A 26 -9.18 -0.30 5.47
CA GLY A 26 -7.72 -0.21 5.65
C GLY A 26 -7.28 0.98 6.49
N GLU A 27 -8.09 2.03 6.61
CA GLU A 27 -7.75 3.23 7.40
C GLU A 27 -7.60 2.90 8.90
N ALA A 28 -8.29 1.86 9.39
CA ALA A 28 -8.18 1.41 10.78
C ALA A 28 -6.75 0.98 11.16
N MET A 29 -5.98 0.47 10.19
CA MET A 29 -4.59 0.06 10.41
C MET A 29 -3.59 1.21 10.32
N GLU A 30 -3.97 2.35 9.73
CA GLU A 30 -3.08 3.51 9.64
C GLU A 30 -2.67 4.02 11.02
N ARG A 31 -3.57 3.91 12.00
CA ARG A 31 -3.31 4.36 13.37
C ARG A 31 -2.20 3.53 14.01
N GLY A 32 -2.33 2.19 13.97
CA GLY A 32 -1.30 1.29 14.49
C GLY A 32 0.04 1.44 13.77
N LEU A 33 0.01 1.62 12.44
CA LEU A 33 1.24 1.84 11.67
C LEU A 33 1.93 3.15 12.05
N ARG A 34 1.16 4.23 12.29
CA ARG A 34 1.71 5.54 12.66
C ARG A 34 2.25 5.56 14.09
N ASP A 35 1.65 4.79 14.99
CA ASP A 35 2.15 4.63 16.37
C ASP A 35 3.51 3.91 16.39
N CYS A 36 3.69 2.89 15.54
CA CYS A 36 4.96 2.19 15.37
C CYS A 36 5.99 2.99 14.54
N CYS A 37 5.53 3.74 13.53
CA CYS A 37 6.37 4.41 12.53
C CYS A 37 5.86 5.86 12.31
N ARG A 38 6.29 6.80 13.16
CA ARG A 38 5.81 8.20 13.15
C ARG A 38 6.01 8.96 11.83
N SER A 39 6.96 8.55 10.98
CA SER A 39 7.33 9.27 9.76
C SER A 39 7.03 8.50 8.47
N ILE A 40 6.24 7.43 8.52
CA ILE A 40 5.91 6.68 7.31
C ILE A 40 4.92 7.45 6.44
N ARG A 41 5.20 7.48 5.14
CA ARG A 41 4.27 8.05 4.15
C ARG A 41 3.17 7.04 3.88
N ILE A 42 1.91 7.47 4.03
CA ILE A 42 0.75 6.63 3.79
C ILE A 42 -0.01 7.16 2.57
N GLY A 43 -0.12 6.34 1.53
CA GLY A 43 -1.02 6.55 0.42
C GLY A 43 -2.39 5.95 0.70
N LYS A 44 -3.40 6.41 -0.03
CA LYS A 44 -4.78 5.92 0.09
C LYS A 44 -5.31 5.54 -1.28
N ILE A 45 -6.05 4.43 -1.33
CA ILE A 45 -6.76 3.98 -2.51
C ILE A 45 -8.22 3.77 -2.12
N LEU A 46 -9.14 4.38 -2.84
CA LEU A 46 -10.56 4.10 -2.76
C LEU A 46 -10.93 3.18 -3.93
N ILE A 47 -11.47 2.02 -3.57
CA ILE A 47 -11.98 1.04 -4.52
C ILE A 47 -13.50 1.06 -4.39
N GLN A 48 -14.17 1.00 -5.53
CA GLN A 48 -15.61 0.80 -5.57
C GLN A 48 -15.90 -0.44 -6.42
N THR A 49 -16.66 -1.35 -5.85
CA THR A 49 -17.20 -2.50 -6.57
C THR A 49 -18.46 -2.04 -7.30
N ALA A 50 -18.43 -2.09 -8.63
CA ALA A 50 -19.63 -1.93 -9.43
C ALA A 50 -20.24 -3.32 -9.65
N GLU A 51 -21.54 -3.44 -9.39
CA GLU A 51 -22.32 -4.63 -9.70
C GLU A 51 -23.02 -4.38 -11.04
N GLU A 52 -22.37 -4.76 -12.14
CA GLU A 52 -22.96 -4.70 -13.49
C GLU A 52 -23.36 -6.12 -13.89
N ALA A 53 -24.67 -6.41 -13.86
CA ALA A 53 -25.48 -7.55 -14.37
C ALA A 53 -24.95 -9.01 -14.36
N ASP A 54 -23.63 -9.26 -14.40
CA ASP A 54 -23.01 -10.59 -14.34
C ASP A 54 -21.51 -10.55 -13.93
N GLN A 55 -20.93 -9.36 -13.67
CA GLN A 55 -19.53 -9.19 -13.27
C GLN A 55 -19.41 -8.21 -12.10
N THR A 56 -18.80 -8.68 -11.01
CA THR A 56 -18.35 -7.83 -9.91
C THR A 56 -17.00 -7.25 -10.28
N GLU A 57 -16.97 -6.02 -10.80
CA GLU A 57 -15.73 -5.35 -11.16
C GLU A 57 -15.31 -4.38 -10.07
N ALA A 58 -14.14 -4.61 -9.49
CA ALA A 58 -13.51 -3.70 -8.54
C ALA A 58 -12.70 -2.65 -9.31
N ARG A 59 -13.19 -1.41 -9.35
CA ARG A 59 -12.50 -0.30 -10.02
C ARG A 59 -11.90 0.67 -9.00
N VAL A 60 -10.75 1.23 -9.35
CA VAL A 60 -10.09 2.28 -8.56
C VAL A 60 -10.79 3.59 -8.82
N PHE A 61 -11.54 4.08 -7.84
CA PHE A 61 -12.23 5.37 -7.93
C PHE A 61 -11.28 6.54 -7.60
N TYR A 62 -10.36 6.32 -6.65
CA TYR A 62 -9.40 7.33 -6.24
C TYR A 62 -8.10 6.66 -5.78
N ALA A 63 -6.96 7.22 -6.19
CA ALA A 63 -5.66 6.81 -5.69
C ALA A 63 -4.79 8.04 -5.43
N LYS A 64 -4.33 8.17 -4.19
CA LYS A 64 -3.33 9.17 -3.80
C LYS A 64 -2.15 8.44 -3.19
N LEU A 65 -1.13 8.26 -4.02
CA LEU A 65 0.09 7.54 -3.66
C LEU A 65 1.22 8.54 -3.39
N PRO A 66 2.15 8.21 -2.47
CA PRO A 66 3.33 9.04 -2.26
C PRO A 66 4.22 9.04 -3.51
N PRO A 67 4.94 10.14 -3.80
CA PRO A 67 5.81 10.21 -4.97
C PRO A 67 6.97 9.23 -4.84
N ASN A 68 7.39 8.72 -5.99
CA ASN A 68 8.41 7.69 -6.18
C ASN A 68 8.05 6.38 -5.49
N ILE A 69 6.84 5.86 -5.75
CA ILE A 69 6.35 4.62 -5.14
C ILE A 69 6.98 3.37 -5.79
N GLU A 70 7.34 3.47 -7.07
CA GLU A 70 7.97 2.43 -7.88
C GLU A 70 9.35 2.00 -7.36
N SER A 71 10.06 2.91 -6.69
CA SER A 71 11.38 2.66 -6.08
C SER A 71 11.31 2.29 -4.60
N ARG A 72 10.11 2.04 -4.05
CA ARG A 72 9.90 1.86 -2.60
C ARG A 72 9.21 0.56 -2.26
N LYS A 73 9.45 0.09 -1.04
CA LYS A 73 8.70 -1.04 -0.47
C LYS A 73 7.34 -0.54 0.02
N ILE A 74 6.28 -1.20 -0.43
CA ILE A 74 4.89 -0.85 -0.13
C ILE A 74 4.33 -1.85 0.88
N LEU A 75 3.76 -1.33 1.97
CA LEU A 75 2.96 -2.10 2.91
C LEU A 75 1.48 -1.84 2.61
N LEU A 76 0.80 -2.82 2.01
CA LEU A 76 -0.62 -2.75 1.71
C LEU A 76 -1.44 -3.08 2.96
N MET A 77 -2.31 -2.17 3.36
CA MET A 77 -3.14 -2.29 4.57
C MET A 77 -4.60 -2.51 4.16
N TYR A 78 -5.05 -3.76 4.25
CA TYR A 78 -6.47 -4.10 4.17
C TYR A 78 -6.79 -5.33 5.06
N PRO A 79 -7.85 -5.28 5.89
CA PRO A 79 -8.07 -6.30 6.92
C PRO A 79 -8.60 -7.64 6.36
N ILE A 80 -9.15 -7.66 5.14
CA ILE A 80 -9.79 -8.85 4.56
C ILE A 80 -9.12 -9.21 3.23
N LEU A 81 -8.36 -10.30 3.19
CA LEU A 81 -7.57 -10.66 2.01
C LEU A 81 -8.43 -11.07 0.78
N GLY A 82 -9.67 -11.52 1.00
CA GLY A 82 -10.56 -12.05 -0.05
C GLY A 82 -10.94 -11.03 -1.13
N GLU A 83 -11.41 -9.85 -0.72
CA GLU A 83 -11.74 -8.76 -1.66
C GLU A 83 -10.49 -8.08 -2.25
N LEU A 84 -9.34 -8.24 -1.59
CA LEU A 84 -8.08 -7.65 -2.04
C LEU A 84 -7.49 -8.38 -3.24
N LEU A 85 -7.76 -9.69 -3.37
CA LEU A 85 -7.18 -10.51 -4.44
C LEU A 85 -7.67 -10.05 -5.82
N SER A 86 -8.98 -9.83 -5.99
CA SER A 86 -9.54 -9.26 -7.23
C SER A 86 -8.97 -7.89 -7.52
N PHE A 87 -8.78 -7.06 -6.49
CA PHE A 87 -8.10 -5.78 -6.62
C PHE A 87 -6.65 -5.93 -7.04
N LEU A 88 -5.86 -6.86 -6.50
CA LEU A 88 -4.45 -7.01 -6.89
C LEU A 88 -4.30 -7.44 -8.35
N PHE A 89 -5.20 -8.30 -8.84
CA PHE A 89 -5.26 -8.63 -10.27
C PHE A 89 -5.54 -7.38 -11.11
N HIS A 90 -6.54 -6.59 -10.72
CA HIS A 90 -6.91 -5.38 -11.44
C HIS A 90 -5.84 -4.29 -11.33
N PHE A 91 -5.26 -4.11 -10.14
CA PHE A 91 -4.21 -3.15 -9.87
C PHE A 91 -2.94 -3.48 -10.63
N ASN A 92 -2.54 -4.76 -10.73
CA ASN A 92 -1.39 -5.15 -11.56
C ASN A 92 -1.65 -4.86 -13.04
N TYR A 93 -2.88 -5.12 -13.51
CA TYR A 93 -3.31 -4.79 -14.87
C TYR A 93 -3.31 -3.28 -15.14
N THR A 94 -3.89 -2.48 -14.24
CA THR A 94 -3.92 -1.02 -14.32
C THR A 94 -2.52 -0.42 -14.15
N TYR A 95 -1.65 -0.95 -13.27
CA TYR A 95 -0.26 -0.49 -13.13
C TYR A 95 0.57 -0.80 -14.37
N SER A 96 0.36 -1.96 -14.99
CA SER A 96 0.98 -2.31 -16.28
C SER A 96 0.58 -1.29 -17.36
N LEU A 97 -0.71 -0.94 -17.43
CA LEU A 97 -1.23 0.11 -18.31
C LEU A 97 -0.70 1.52 -17.96
N PHE A 98 -0.59 1.86 -16.68
CA PHE A 98 -0.09 3.16 -16.21
C PHE A 98 1.41 3.33 -16.51
N LEU A 99 2.21 2.27 -16.33
CA LEU A 99 3.60 2.26 -16.79
C LEU A 99 3.66 2.35 -18.32
N SER A 100 2.83 1.62 -19.07
CA SER A 100 2.83 1.69 -20.54
C SER A 100 2.44 3.06 -21.10
N GLN A 101 1.57 3.84 -20.43
CA GLN A 101 1.26 5.22 -20.84
C GLN A 101 2.35 6.22 -20.46
N THR A 102 3.17 5.92 -19.44
CA THR A 102 4.25 6.82 -19.01
C THR A 102 5.54 6.64 -19.82
N TYR A 103 5.70 5.54 -20.58
CA TYR A 103 6.82 5.31 -21.51
C TYR A 103 6.58 5.84 -22.94
N PHE A 104 5.47 6.54 -23.20
CA PHE A 104 5.18 7.20 -24.48
C PHE A 104 4.94 8.70 -24.28
N LEU A 105 5.95 9.41 -23.77
CA LEU A 105 6.15 10.86 -23.92
C LEU A 105 7.64 11.16 -23.86
#